data_AF-A0AAD4H273-F1
#
_entry.id   AF-A0AAD4H273-F1
#
_cell.length_a   1.000
_cell.length_b   1.000
_cell.length_c   1.000
_cell.angle_alpha   90.00
_cell.angle_beta   90.00
_cell.angle_gamma   90.00
#
_symmetry.space_group_name_H-M   'P 1'
#
loop_
_entity.id
_entity.type
_entity.pdbx_description
1 polymer ?
#
loop_
_entity_poly.entity_id
_entity_poly.type
_entity_poly.pdbx_seq_one_letter_code
_entity_poly.pdbx_strand_id
1 'polypeptide(L)'
;MKITTASLLTLAIAVLSVSGASSPKFDGKIVSLVRNPSHKRDFRAHIKKLAHRYPHIKHGGNKPTATAAAVAAVAGVGAVPVTNVGTDVEYYGPVQIGNPPQTFNLNFDTGSADIWLPSSSCKAQSCVAHSRYNAANSSTYQFATSPEDGLFGLGFNTIQSVPGVKTFMDNAIAAKAVTLPVISAYLPSVRRNGGKDGHYLFGAIDDTKFTGNLTYVPVTEQGYWQITIQDVSFNGQSLNHTAEGIVDTGSTLIMVSDSVATSVHKHVKGSTFSQDYQGWLVPCAVANVTGSVSFTMAGKPFEVPVADLAWQAITEGSKTCFSGIQGGADGLWILGDVFIKNNYCVFDHSAKASIGIAPLK
;
A
#
# COMPACT_ATOMS: atom_id res chain seq x y z
N MET A 1 -31.09 -71.76 16.98
CA MET A 1 -31.32 -70.61 16.08
C MET A 1 -29.99 -70.27 15.42
N LYS A 2 -29.90 -70.25 14.07
CA LYS A 2 -28.61 -70.10 13.37
C LYS A 2 -28.23 -68.62 13.23
N ILE A 3 -26.95 -68.30 13.44
CA ILE A 3 -26.39 -66.98 13.16
C ILE A 3 -25.92 -66.97 11.70
N THR A 4 -26.39 -66.01 10.90
CA THR A 4 -26.00 -65.85 9.49
C THR A 4 -25.29 -64.53 9.26
N THR A 5 -24.02 -64.63 8.86
CA THR A 5 -23.26 -63.74 7.96
C THR A 5 -23.37 -62.22 8.14
N ALA A 6 -22.24 -61.62 8.55
CA ALA A 6 -22.04 -60.18 8.52
C ALA A 6 -21.94 -59.63 7.08
N SER A 7 -22.53 -58.47 6.85
CA SER A 7 -22.24 -57.61 5.69
C SER A 7 -21.34 -56.47 6.13
N LEU A 8 -20.02 -56.59 5.94
CA LEU A 8 -19.13 -55.43 6.00
C LEU A 8 -19.38 -54.56 4.77
N LEU A 9 -20.00 -53.40 4.97
CA LEU A 9 -20.09 -52.38 3.95
C LEU A 9 -18.74 -51.64 3.88
N THR A 10 -17.80 -52.15 3.08
CA THR A 10 -16.55 -51.45 2.78
C THR A 10 -16.86 -50.16 2.03
N LEU A 11 -16.82 -49.04 2.75
CA LEU A 11 -16.90 -47.70 2.18
C LEU A 11 -15.62 -47.43 1.38
N ALA A 12 -15.64 -47.75 0.09
CA ALA A 12 -14.58 -47.38 -0.82
C ALA A 12 -14.56 -45.85 -0.97
N ILE A 13 -13.72 -45.19 -0.17
CA ILE A 13 -13.39 -43.78 -0.35
C ILE A 13 -12.62 -43.70 -1.68
N ALA A 14 -13.32 -43.32 -2.74
CA ALA A 14 -12.71 -42.93 -3.99
C ALA A 14 -11.89 -41.66 -3.74
N VAL A 15 -10.60 -41.84 -3.47
CA VAL A 15 -9.62 -40.76 -3.52
C VAL A 15 -9.53 -40.32 -4.98
N LEU A 16 -10.36 -39.35 -5.35
CA LEU A 16 -10.20 -38.58 -6.57
C LEU A 16 -8.91 -37.76 -6.42
N SER A 17 -7.80 -38.38 -6.77
CA SER A 17 -6.54 -37.69 -7.00
C SER A 17 -6.75 -36.76 -8.19
N VAL A 18 -7.05 -35.49 -7.91
CA VAL A 18 -7.10 -34.43 -8.93
C VAL A 18 -5.67 -34.18 -9.40
N SER A 19 -5.26 -34.96 -10.38
CA SER A 19 -3.96 -34.82 -11.05
C SER A 19 -3.96 -33.56 -11.92
N GLY A 20 -3.02 -32.65 -11.68
CA GLY A 20 -2.47 -31.83 -12.77
C GLY A 20 -2.99 -30.42 -12.96
N ALA A 21 -3.75 -29.83 -12.03
CA ALA A 21 -3.87 -28.38 -11.99
C ALA A 21 -2.63 -27.77 -11.30
N SER A 22 -1.62 -27.38 -12.08
CA SER A 22 -0.50 -26.59 -11.54
C SER A 22 -1.03 -25.29 -10.96
N SER A 23 -0.77 -25.00 -9.69
CA SER A 23 -1.13 -23.72 -9.07
C SER A 23 -0.62 -22.56 -9.94
N PRO A 24 -1.46 -21.57 -10.27
CA PRO A 24 -1.08 -20.50 -11.18
C PRO A 24 0.14 -19.75 -10.62
N LYS A 25 1.21 -19.69 -11.41
CA LYS A 25 2.44 -19.00 -11.04
C LYS A 25 2.26 -17.49 -11.15
N PHE A 26 2.60 -16.79 -10.07
CA PHE A 26 2.65 -15.33 -9.98
C PHE A 26 4.02 -14.76 -10.31
N ASP A 27 5.01 -15.62 -10.57
CA ASP A 27 6.36 -15.27 -10.98
C ASP A 27 6.38 -14.26 -12.12
N GLY A 28 6.97 -13.09 -11.90
CA GLY A 28 7.08 -12.04 -12.92
C GLY A 28 5.74 -11.37 -13.28
N LYS A 29 4.67 -11.57 -12.50
CA LYS A 29 3.39 -10.86 -12.73
C LYS A 29 3.53 -9.39 -12.33
N ILE A 30 3.79 -8.58 -13.34
CA ILE A 30 3.73 -7.12 -13.29
C ILE A 30 2.27 -6.68 -13.21
N VAL A 31 1.99 -5.80 -12.25
CA VAL A 31 0.71 -5.11 -12.08
C VAL A 31 1.00 -3.61 -12.27
N SER A 32 0.69 -3.05 -13.46
CA SER A 32 1.23 -1.76 -13.98
C SER A 32 0.32 -0.54 -13.77
N LEU A 33 0.85 0.61 -13.34
CA LEU A 33 0.07 1.79 -12.90
C LEU A 33 -0.36 2.70 -14.09
N VAL A 34 -1.63 3.12 -14.09
CA VAL A 34 -2.32 3.91 -15.12
C VAL A 34 -2.83 5.20 -14.52
N ARG A 35 -2.34 6.34 -14.97
CA ARG A 35 -2.73 7.62 -14.36
C ARG A 35 -4.18 7.99 -14.71
N ASN A 36 -5.02 8.26 -13.71
CA ASN A 36 -6.33 8.87 -13.93
C ASN A 36 -6.15 10.37 -14.21
N PRO A 37 -6.41 10.86 -15.45
CA PRO A 37 -6.12 12.25 -15.83
C PRO A 37 -7.15 13.26 -15.27
N SER A 38 -8.33 12.80 -14.83
CA SER A 38 -9.45 13.65 -14.43
C SER A 38 -9.57 13.86 -12.91
N HIS A 39 -8.67 13.29 -12.11
CA HIS A 39 -8.75 13.32 -10.65
C HIS A 39 -8.17 14.62 -10.05
N LYS A 40 -8.81 15.14 -8.99
CA LYS A 40 -8.35 16.29 -8.20
C LYS A 40 -7.93 15.83 -6.80
N ARG A 41 -6.66 16.04 -6.43
CA ARG A 41 -6.12 15.68 -5.10
C ARG A 41 -6.87 16.42 -3.98
N ASP A 42 -7.17 15.72 -2.89
CA ASP A 42 -7.74 16.30 -1.67
C ASP A 42 -6.91 15.91 -0.43
N PHE A 43 -6.22 16.90 0.13
CA PHE A 43 -5.41 16.76 1.34
C PHE A 43 -6.23 16.38 2.58
N ARG A 44 -7.42 16.97 2.75
CA ARG A 44 -8.27 16.71 3.93
C ARG A 44 -8.89 15.31 3.87
N ALA A 45 -9.26 14.84 2.68
CA ALA A 45 -9.70 13.46 2.49
C ALA A 45 -8.57 12.46 2.79
N HIS A 46 -7.35 12.74 2.32
CA HIS A 46 -6.18 11.90 2.60
C HIS A 46 -5.86 11.81 4.10
N ILE A 47 -5.79 12.94 4.81
CA ILE A 47 -5.57 12.96 6.26
C ILE A 47 -6.68 12.19 7.02
N LYS A 48 -7.94 12.32 6.60
CA LYS A 48 -9.04 11.54 7.20
C LYS A 48 -8.90 10.03 6.96
N LYS A 49 -8.41 9.60 5.80
CA LYS A 49 -8.11 8.18 5.50
C LYS A 49 -7.02 7.65 6.43
N LEU A 50 -5.92 8.40 6.58
CA LEU A 50 -4.83 8.06 7.50
C LEU A 50 -5.30 7.94 8.95
N ALA A 51 -5.97 8.97 9.49
CA ALA A 51 -6.43 8.96 10.88
C ALA A 51 -7.54 7.92 11.16
N HIS A 52 -8.21 7.41 10.12
CA HIS A 52 -9.13 6.29 10.26
C HIS A 52 -8.40 4.95 10.36
N ARG A 53 -7.36 4.73 9.54
CA ARG A 53 -6.52 3.51 9.56
C ARG A 53 -5.60 3.45 10.77
N TYR A 54 -5.06 4.59 11.18
CA TYR A 54 -4.04 4.72 12.21
C TYR A 54 -4.54 5.67 13.31
N PRO A 55 -5.26 5.16 14.33
CA PRO A 55 -5.88 6.00 15.37
C PRO A 55 -4.89 6.80 16.24
N HIS A 56 -3.60 6.46 16.20
CA HIS A 56 -2.53 7.23 16.84
C HIS A 56 -2.17 8.51 16.09
N ILE A 57 -2.50 8.61 14.79
CA ILE A 57 -2.29 9.83 13.99
C ILE A 57 -3.34 10.89 14.37
N LYS A 58 -2.89 11.96 15.01
CA LYS A 58 -3.73 13.05 15.55
C LYS A 58 -3.51 14.35 14.79
N HIS A 59 -3.89 14.35 13.52
CA HIS A 59 -3.72 15.48 12.62
C HIS A 59 -4.91 16.47 12.71
N GLY A 60 -4.91 17.32 13.73
CA GLY A 60 -5.92 18.34 13.99
C GLY A 60 -7.18 17.81 14.69
N GLY A 61 -7.53 18.41 15.83
CA GLY A 61 -8.63 17.92 16.68
C GLY A 61 -10.02 18.33 16.20
N ASN A 62 -10.64 17.54 15.29
CA ASN A 62 -12.06 17.10 15.35
C ASN A 62 -12.56 16.38 14.07
N LYS A 63 -13.41 15.36 14.26
CA LYS A 63 -14.19 14.62 13.22
C LYS A 63 -15.35 15.51 12.68
N PRO A 64 -15.98 15.30 11.48
CA PRO A 64 -16.30 13.99 10.87
C PRO A 64 -16.35 13.88 9.30
N THR A 65 -16.97 12.79 8.86
CA THR A 65 -17.39 12.21 7.55
C THR A 65 -17.79 13.11 6.35
N ALA A 66 -17.57 12.64 5.10
CA ALA A 66 -18.59 12.51 4.02
C ALA A 66 -18.08 11.93 2.65
N THR A 67 -18.80 10.90 2.16
CA THR A 67 -19.09 10.39 0.79
C THR A 67 -18.44 10.95 -0.51
N ALA A 68 -18.20 10.05 -1.49
CA ALA A 68 -17.83 10.34 -2.89
C ALA A 68 -18.73 9.61 -3.94
N ALA A 69 -18.69 10.04 -5.20
CA ALA A 69 -19.51 9.55 -6.33
C ALA A 69 -18.66 8.97 -7.50
N ALA A 70 -19.28 8.19 -8.40
CA ALA A 70 -18.59 7.33 -9.38
C ALA A 70 -18.84 7.67 -10.87
N VAL A 71 -17.92 7.20 -11.74
CA VAL A 71 -18.00 7.15 -13.22
C VAL A 71 -17.27 5.87 -13.71
N ALA A 72 -17.65 5.31 -14.87
CA ALA A 72 -17.17 4.02 -15.42
C ALA A 72 -16.44 4.20 -16.81
N ALA A 73 -16.04 3.21 -17.63
CA ALA A 73 -16.35 1.77 -17.75
C ALA A 73 -15.32 1.01 -18.67
N VAL A 74 -15.54 -0.31 -18.86
CA VAL A 74 -15.04 -1.20 -19.97
C VAL A 74 -13.63 -1.81 -19.84
N ALA A 75 -13.39 -2.94 -20.53
CA ALA A 75 -12.35 -3.96 -20.28
C ALA A 75 -11.52 -4.36 -21.52
N GLY A 76 -10.38 -5.05 -21.31
CA GLY A 76 -9.52 -5.68 -22.32
C GLY A 76 -8.36 -6.48 -21.68
N VAL A 77 -7.84 -7.52 -22.34
CA VAL A 77 -6.97 -8.55 -21.71
C VAL A 77 -5.46 -8.29 -21.92
N GLY A 78 -4.67 -8.42 -20.85
CA GLY A 78 -3.20 -8.51 -20.89
C GLY A 78 -2.53 -7.46 -20.00
N ALA A 79 -1.79 -7.92 -18.98
CA ALA A 79 -1.44 -7.16 -17.78
C ALA A 79 -2.66 -6.71 -16.96
N VAL A 80 -2.44 -6.44 -15.66
CA VAL A 80 -3.43 -5.81 -14.78
C VAL A 80 -3.05 -4.34 -14.67
N PRO A 81 -3.75 -3.42 -15.36
CA PRO A 81 -3.54 -2.00 -15.19
C PRO A 81 -4.09 -1.55 -13.82
N VAL A 82 -3.22 -1.52 -12.80
CA VAL A 82 -3.43 -0.65 -11.62
C VAL A 82 -3.57 0.80 -12.11
N THR A 83 -4.15 1.70 -11.33
CA THR A 83 -4.44 3.08 -11.65
C THR A 83 -3.80 3.98 -10.60
N ASN A 84 -2.87 4.85 -11.01
CA ASN A 84 -2.42 5.98 -10.21
C ASN A 84 -3.59 6.98 -10.14
N VAL A 85 -4.32 6.94 -9.03
CA VAL A 85 -5.34 7.91 -8.69
C VAL A 85 -4.66 9.12 -8.10
N GLY A 86 -5.04 10.29 -8.60
CA GLY A 86 -4.65 11.56 -8.00
C GLY A 86 -3.18 11.89 -8.09
N THR A 87 -2.41 11.28 -8.99
CA THR A 87 -0.99 11.64 -9.17
C THR A 87 -0.24 11.43 -7.86
N ASP A 88 -0.08 10.18 -7.44
CA ASP A 88 0.52 9.81 -6.15
C ASP A 88 -0.43 10.21 -4.99
N VAL A 89 -1.64 9.64 -4.98
CA VAL A 89 -2.58 9.61 -3.82
C VAL A 89 -2.92 8.16 -3.45
N GLU A 90 -3.24 7.33 -4.44
CA GLU A 90 -3.66 5.94 -4.24
C GLU A 90 -3.44 5.11 -5.50
N TYR A 91 -3.07 3.84 -5.34
CA TYR A 91 -2.76 2.94 -6.44
C TYR A 91 -3.65 1.68 -6.38
N TYR A 92 -4.79 1.69 -7.09
CA TYR A 92 -5.73 0.55 -7.13
C TYR A 92 -5.61 -0.29 -8.40
N GLY A 93 -6.03 -1.56 -8.47
CA GLY A 93 -6.08 -2.27 -9.76
C GLY A 93 -7.07 -3.43 -9.87
N PRO A 94 -7.39 -3.88 -11.09
CA PRO A 94 -8.41 -4.90 -11.33
C PRO A 94 -7.94 -6.30 -10.91
N VAL A 95 -8.53 -6.81 -9.83
CA VAL A 95 -8.36 -8.19 -9.34
C VAL A 95 -9.63 -9.00 -9.63
N GLN A 96 -9.46 -10.23 -10.10
CA GLN A 96 -10.54 -11.16 -10.39
C GLN A 96 -10.70 -12.16 -9.23
N ILE A 97 -11.93 -12.29 -8.71
CA ILE A 97 -12.23 -13.05 -7.49
C ILE A 97 -13.48 -13.90 -7.70
N GLY A 98 -13.42 -15.17 -7.26
CA GLY A 98 -14.49 -16.16 -7.44
C GLY A 98 -14.43 -16.97 -8.74
N ASN A 99 -15.38 -17.88 -8.92
CA ASN A 99 -15.51 -18.71 -10.12
C ASN A 99 -17.00 -18.96 -10.47
N PRO A 100 -17.57 -18.41 -11.56
CA PRO A 100 -16.91 -17.59 -12.56
C PRO A 100 -16.34 -16.28 -11.98
N PRO A 101 -15.24 -15.73 -12.53
CA PRO A 101 -14.55 -14.60 -11.93
C PRO A 101 -15.38 -13.31 -11.96
N GLN A 102 -15.40 -12.59 -10.83
CA GLN A 102 -15.98 -11.25 -10.68
C GLN A 102 -14.82 -10.24 -10.53
N THR A 103 -14.90 -9.07 -11.17
CA THR A 103 -13.77 -8.11 -11.26
C THR A 103 -13.96 -6.90 -10.34
N PHE A 104 -12.92 -6.57 -9.57
CA PHE A 104 -12.89 -5.50 -8.57
C PHE A 104 -11.65 -4.64 -8.71
N ASN A 105 -11.77 -3.33 -8.49
CA ASN A 105 -10.62 -2.42 -8.43
C ASN A 105 -10.18 -2.28 -6.96
N LEU A 106 -8.99 -2.79 -6.61
CA LEU A 106 -8.51 -2.87 -5.22
C LEU A 106 -7.24 -2.05 -5.01
N ASN A 107 -7.19 -1.22 -3.97
CA ASN A 107 -5.97 -0.57 -3.51
C ASN A 107 -4.99 -1.60 -2.94
N PHE A 108 -3.73 -1.58 -3.39
CA PHE A 108 -2.68 -2.50 -2.92
C PHE A 108 -1.97 -1.90 -1.70
N ASP A 109 -2.21 -2.50 -0.54
CA ASP A 109 -2.04 -1.82 0.74
C ASP A 109 -1.17 -2.65 1.70
N THR A 110 0.10 -2.29 1.82
CA THR A 110 1.05 -2.94 2.73
C THR A 110 0.74 -2.64 4.21
N GLY A 111 -0.05 -1.62 4.52
CA GLY A 111 -0.58 -1.31 5.86
C GLY A 111 -1.76 -2.18 6.32
N SER A 112 -2.12 -3.24 5.59
CA SER A 112 -3.25 -4.13 5.92
C SER A 112 -3.01 -5.57 5.47
N ALA A 113 -3.71 -6.56 6.04
CA ALA A 113 -3.55 -7.99 5.70
C ALA A 113 -4.71 -8.59 4.89
N ASP A 114 -5.93 -8.08 5.04
CA ASP A 114 -7.14 -8.65 4.43
C ASP A 114 -7.38 -8.16 2.99
N ILE A 115 -8.16 -8.94 2.24
CA ILE A 115 -8.79 -8.47 1.01
C ILE A 115 -10.23 -8.08 1.32
N TRP A 116 -10.56 -6.81 1.11
CA TRP A 116 -11.91 -6.27 1.33
C TRP A 116 -12.66 -6.11 0.01
N LEU A 117 -13.99 -6.29 0.01
CA LEU A 117 -14.87 -6.24 -1.17
C LEU A 117 -16.30 -5.84 -0.76
N PRO A 118 -16.99 -4.94 -1.48
CA PRO A 118 -18.32 -4.52 -1.06
C PRO A 118 -19.31 -5.64 -1.41
N SER A 119 -20.10 -6.10 -0.44
CA SER A 119 -21.04 -7.21 -0.69
C SER A 119 -22.21 -6.80 -1.59
N SER A 120 -22.73 -7.73 -2.41
CA SER A 120 -23.99 -7.54 -3.17
C SER A 120 -25.21 -7.25 -2.26
N SER A 121 -25.14 -7.69 -0.99
CA SER A 121 -26.13 -7.34 0.03
C SER A 121 -26.04 -5.87 0.47
N CYS A 122 -24.87 -5.23 0.39
CA CYS A 122 -24.70 -3.85 0.81
C CYS A 122 -25.48 -2.87 -0.09
N LYS A 123 -26.28 -2.01 0.55
CA LYS A 123 -27.14 -1.01 -0.08
C LYS A 123 -26.71 0.44 0.20
N ALA A 124 -25.65 0.64 0.99
CA ALA A 124 -25.06 1.96 1.20
C ALA A 124 -24.58 2.55 -0.14
N GLN A 125 -24.67 3.88 -0.30
CA GLN A 125 -24.29 4.54 -1.55
C GLN A 125 -22.82 4.29 -1.92
N SER A 126 -21.93 4.12 -0.93
CA SER A 126 -20.54 3.69 -1.14
C SER A 126 -20.47 2.35 -1.88
N CYS A 127 -21.14 1.31 -1.35
CA CYS A 127 -21.18 -0.01 -1.97
C CYS A 127 -21.85 -0.01 -3.34
N VAL A 128 -22.94 0.74 -3.51
CA VAL A 128 -23.69 0.81 -4.78
C VAL A 128 -22.86 1.48 -5.89
N ALA A 129 -21.94 2.38 -5.52
CA ALA A 129 -21.02 3.05 -6.43
C ALA A 129 -19.84 2.18 -6.91
N HIS A 130 -19.66 0.97 -6.36
CA HIS A 130 -18.55 0.07 -6.68
C HIS A 130 -19.01 -1.31 -7.18
N SER A 131 -18.11 -2.06 -7.83
CA SER A 131 -18.32 -3.47 -8.16
C SER A 131 -18.56 -4.27 -6.87
N ARG A 132 -19.71 -4.93 -6.74
CA ARG A 132 -20.07 -5.69 -5.54
C ARG A 132 -19.92 -7.18 -5.72
N TYR A 133 -19.29 -7.85 -4.75
CA TYR A 133 -19.11 -9.30 -4.77
C TYR A 133 -20.42 -10.00 -4.46
N ASN A 134 -20.89 -10.80 -5.43
CA ASN A 134 -22.03 -11.67 -5.24
C ASN A 134 -21.55 -13.10 -4.98
N ALA A 135 -21.50 -13.46 -3.70
CA ALA A 135 -21.16 -14.81 -3.23
C ALA A 135 -21.96 -15.92 -3.93
N ALA A 136 -23.26 -15.71 -4.20
CA ALA A 136 -24.12 -16.68 -4.87
C ALA A 136 -23.72 -16.95 -6.33
N ASN A 137 -22.96 -16.05 -6.96
CA ASN A 137 -22.47 -16.18 -8.33
C ASN A 137 -21.04 -16.76 -8.38
N SER A 138 -20.56 -17.41 -7.32
CA SER A 138 -19.21 -17.99 -7.25
C SER A 138 -19.21 -19.38 -6.63
N SER A 139 -19.00 -20.40 -7.47
CA SER A 139 -18.83 -21.81 -7.08
C SER A 139 -17.63 -22.09 -6.16
N THR A 140 -16.65 -21.19 -6.12
CA THR A 140 -15.49 -21.26 -5.20
C THR A 140 -15.66 -20.38 -3.97
N TYR A 141 -16.83 -19.76 -3.76
CA TYR A 141 -17.10 -19.02 -2.53
C TYR A 141 -17.14 -19.96 -1.32
N GLN A 142 -16.44 -19.56 -0.25
CA GLN A 142 -16.61 -20.15 1.07
C GLN A 142 -16.90 -19.01 2.06
N PHE A 143 -17.86 -19.23 2.96
CA PHE A 143 -18.42 -18.17 3.79
C PHE A 143 -17.52 -17.86 4.99
N ALA A 144 -17.03 -16.62 5.05
CA ALA A 144 -16.48 -16.00 6.24
C ALA A 144 -17.04 -14.58 6.35
N THR A 145 -17.53 -14.18 7.53
CA THR A 145 -18.12 -12.85 7.75
C THR A 145 -17.04 -11.80 7.98
N SER A 146 -17.03 -10.76 7.15
CA SER A 146 -16.27 -9.53 7.39
C SER A 146 -16.92 -8.32 6.64
N PRO A 147 -16.97 -7.09 7.20
CA PRO A 147 -17.81 -6.01 6.67
C PRO A 147 -17.14 -4.76 6.02
N GLU A 148 -16.12 -4.87 5.14
CA GLU A 148 -15.57 -3.68 4.42
C GLU A 148 -15.38 -3.85 2.88
N ASP A 149 -15.23 -2.70 2.21
CA ASP A 149 -15.62 -2.45 0.79
C ASP A 149 -14.52 -2.56 -0.30
N GLY A 150 -13.21 -2.70 -0.01
CA GLY A 150 -12.21 -2.71 -1.10
C GLY A 150 -10.74 -2.51 -0.72
N LEU A 151 -9.95 -3.57 -0.63
CA LEU A 151 -8.50 -3.50 -0.34
C LEU A 151 -7.79 -4.79 -0.79
N PHE A 152 -6.50 -4.73 -1.06
CA PHE A 152 -5.65 -5.90 -1.24
C PHE A 152 -4.47 -5.82 -0.27
N GLY A 153 -4.65 -6.43 0.90
CA GLY A 153 -3.65 -6.44 1.97
C GLY A 153 -2.37 -7.17 1.59
N LEU A 154 -1.24 -6.50 1.81
CA LEU A 154 0.12 -6.99 1.58
C LEU A 154 0.96 -7.05 2.88
N GLY A 155 0.32 -6.83 4.04
CA GLY A 155 0.90 -6.95 5.38
C GLY A 155 0.97 -8.39 5.90
N PHE A 156 1.32 -8.54 7.18
CA PHE A 156 1.47 -9.84 7.83
C PHE A 156 0.15 -10.38 8.39
N ASN A 157 0.02 -11.70 8.49
CA ASN A 157 -1.23 -12.33 8.92
C ASN A 157 -1.68 -11.91 10.33
N THR A 158 -0.77 -11.49 11.22
CA THR A 158 -1.11 -11.08 12.59
C THR A 158 -2.07 -9.89 12.70
N ILE A 159 -2.20 -9.05 11.65
CA ILE A 159 -3.19 -7.95 11.57
C ILE A 159 -4.42 -8.32 10.70
N GLN A 160 -4.64 -9.61 10.46
CA GLN A 160 -5.86 -10.12 9.83
C GLN A 160 -7.11 -9.78 10.65
N SER A 161 -8.17 -9.36 9.96
CA SER A 161 -9.44 -9.00 10.58
C SER A 161 -10.35 -10.22 10.79
N VAL A 162 -10.10 -11.31 10.04
CA VAL A 162 -10.77 -12.61 10.23
C VAL A 162 -9.79 -13.66 10.77
N PRO A 163 -9.92 -14.11 12.03
CA PRO A 163 -9.04 -15.13 12.61
C PRO A 163 -9.03 -16.44 11.82
N GLY A 164 -7.84 -16.97 11.56
CA GLY A 164 -7.64 -18.26 10.88
C GLY A 164 -7.65 -18.21 9.35
N VAL A 165 -8.00 -17.07 8.75
CA VAL A 165 -7.73 -16.80 7.33
C VAL A 165 -6.21 -16.62 7.14
N LYS A 166 -5.71 -16.86 5.92
CA LYS A 166 -4.32 -16.60 5.54
C LYS A 166 -4.28 -15.43 4.56
N THR A 167 -3.25 -14.59 4.64
CA THR A 167 -3.02 -13.50 3.67
C THR A 167 -2.86 -14.05 2.24
N PHE A 168 -2.93 -13.16 1.24
CA PHE A 168 -2.61 -13.56 -0.13
C PHE A 168 -1.20 -14.16 -0.23
N MET A 169 -0.19 -13.52 0.38
CA MET A 169 1.19 -13.98 0.31
C MET A 169 1.43 -15.29 1.06
N ASP A 170 0.82 -15.50 2.22
CA ASP A 170 0.91 -16.78 2.94
C ASP A 170 0.39 -17.94 2.08
N ASN A 171 -0.74 -17.72 1.38
CA ASN A 171 -1.30 -18.71 0.46
C ASN A 171 -0.41 -18.90 -0.77
N ALA A 172 0.11 -17.82 -1.38
CA ALA A 172 0.98 -17.89 -2.55
C ALA A 172 2.31 -18.60 -2.25
N ILE A 173 2.91 -18.34 -1.09
CA ILE A 173 4.15 -18.99 -0.63
C ILE A 173 3.87 -20.46 -0.31
N ALA A 174 2.81 -20.78 0.45
CA ALA A 174 2.47 -22.16 0.79
C ALA A 174 2.14 -23.02 -0.46
N ALA A 175 1.49 -22.43 -1.47
CA ALA A 175 1.22 -23.07 -2.75
C ALA A 175 2.44 -23.13 -3.70
N LYS A 176 3.59 -22.57 -3.31
CA LYS A 176 4.77 -22.36 -4.17
C LYS A 176 4.43 -21.63 -5.48
N ALA A 177 3.45 -20.73 -5.41
CA ALA A 177 2.97 -19.94 -6.54
C ALA A 177 3.88 -18.74 -6.85
N VAL A 178 4.79 -18.39 -5.94
CA VAL A 178 5.90 -17.45 -6.14
C VAL A 178 7.25 -18.15 -5.91
N THR A 179 8.29 -17.70 -6.62
CA THR A 179 9.67 -18.23 -6.56
C THR A 179 10.45 -17.60 -5.43
N LEU A 180 10.38 -16.27 -5.30
CA LEU A 180 10.83 -15.55 -4.12
C LEU A 180 9.61 -15.18 -3.25
N PRO A 181 9.70 -15.21 -1.92
CA PRO A 181 8.60 -14.79 -1.04
C PRO A 181 8.50 -13.25 -0.94
N VAL A 182 8.56 -12.54 -2.07
CA VAL A 182 8.69 -11.07 -2.11
C VAL A 182 7.60 -10.39 -2.92
N ILE A 183 7.32 -9.15 -2.55
CA ILE A 183 6.61 -8.17 -3.38
C ILE A 183 7.55 -6.98 -3.57
N SER A 184 7.77 -6.57 -4.82
CA SER A 184 8.54 -5.36 -5.12
C SER A 184 7.64 -4.23 -5.60
N ALA A 185 7.89 -3.01 -5.14
CA ALA A 185 7.13 -1.81 -5.50
C ALA A 185 8.01 -0.78 -6.22
N TYR A 186 7.60 -0.42 -7.43
CA TYR A 186 8.17 0.66 -8.24
C TYR A 186 7.10 1.72 -8.48
N LEU A 187 7.12 2.83 -7.72
CA LEU A 187 6.07 3.85 -7.76
C LEU A 187 6.63 5.21 -8.23
N PRO A 188 7.19 5.36 -9.45
CA PRO A 188 7.96 6.55 -9.83
C PRO A 188 7.14 7.84 -9.71
N SER A 189 7.75 8.90 -9.17
CA SER A 189 7.11 10.22 -9.03
C SER A 189 6.90 10.91 -10.37
N VAL A 190 6.08 11.97 -10.44
CA VAL A 190 5.92 12.79 -11.66
C VAL A 190 7.24 13.27 -12.26
N ARG A 191 8.27 13.46 -11.42
CA ARG A 191 9.62 13.91 -11.84
C ARG A 191 10.44 12.79 -12.49
N ARG A 192 10.10 11.52 -12.23
CA ARG A 192 10.75 10.30 -12.74
C ARG A 192 9.81 9.62 -13.74
N ASN A 193 10.15 9.60 -15.02
CA ASN A 193 9.29 9.05 -16.09
C ASN A 193 7.85 9.62 -16.15
N GLY A 194 7.63 10.87 -15.70
CA GLY A 194 6.29 11.49 -15.73
C GLY A 194 5.26 10.87 -14.79
N GLY A 195 5.69 10.04 -13.82
CA GLY A 195 4.80 9.27 -12.94
C GLY A 195 4.14 8.07 -13.61
N LYS A 196 4.77 7.52 -14.66
CA LYS A 196 4.27 6.41 -15.49
C LYS A 196 5.05 5.12 -15.27
N ASP A 197 4.42 4.00 -15.65
CA ASP A 197 5.04 2.67 -15.74
C ASP A 197 5.53 2.10 -14.40
N GLY A 198 5.05 2.68 -13.29
CA GLY A 198 5.15 2.06 -11.99
C GLY A 198 4.42 0.72 -11.95
N HIS A 199 4.77 -0.13 -10.99
CA HIS A 199 4.16 -1.44 -10.85
C HIS A 199 4.42 -2.09 -9.49
N TYR A 200 3.59 -3.08 -9.18
CA TYR A 200 3.93 -4.14 -8.24
C TYR A 200 4.44 -5.38 -8.99
N LEU A 201 5.39 -6.08 -8.40
CA LEU A 201 5.97 -7.31 -8.92
C LEU A 201 5.90 -8.39 -7.84
N PHE A 202 5.14 -9.46 -8.10
CA PHE A 202 5.02 -10.59 -7.19
C PHE A 202 6.06 -11.66 -7.54
N GLY A 203 6.72 -12.19 -6.51
CA GLY A 203 7.66 -13.32 -6.64
C GLY A 203 9.01 -13.00 -7.28
N ALA A 204 9.29 -11.72 -7.59
CA ALA A 204 10.50 -11.27 -8.28
C ALA A 204 10.91 -9.84 -7.90
N ILE A 205 12.13 -9.48 -8.26
CA ILE A 205 12.78 -8.18 -8.04
C ILE A 205 13.24 -7.65 -9.41
N ASP A 206 13.00 -6.38 -9.71
CA ASP A 206 13.42 -5.73 -10.96
C ASP A 206 14.63 -4.82 -10.71
N ASP A 207 15.83 -5.37 -10.93
CA ASP A 207 17.11 -4.66 -10.80
C ASP A 207 17.30 -3.54 -11.85
N THR A 208 16.45 -3.48 -12.88
CA THR A 208 16.46 -2.39 -13.86
C THR A 208 15.88 -1.09 -13.29
N LYS A 209 15.24 -1.11 -12.10
CA LYS A 209 14.55 0.05 -11.50
C LYS A 209 15.28 0.75 -10.36
N PHE A 210 16.35 0.16 -9.81
CA PHE A 210 17.14 0.78 -8.74
C PHE A 210 18.64 0.82 -9.05
N THR A 211 19.36 1.69 -8.34
CA THR A 211 20.82 1.84 -8.39
C THR A 211 21.48 1.19 -7.18
N GLY A 212 22.71 0.69 -7.37
CA GLY A 212 23.45 0.01 -6.30
C GLY A 212 22.79 -1.30 -5.87
N ASN A 213 22.97 -1.65 -4.58
CA ASN A 213 22.46 -2.89 -3.99
C ASN A 213 21.32 -2.59 -3.02
N LEU A 214 20.32 -3.49 -2.98
CA LEU A 214 19.30 -3.49 -1.93
C LEU A 214 19.95 -3.57 -0.55
N THR A 215 19.43 -2.76 0.37
CA THR A 215 19.81 -2.76 1.78
C THR A 215 18.62 -3.26 2.57
N TYR A 216 18.76 -4.45 3.17
CA TYR A 216 17.68 -5.08 3.89
C TYR A 216 17.60 -4.56 5.33
N VAL A 217 16.48 -3.95 5.66
CA VAL A 217 16.13 -3.47 7.00
C VAL A 217 15.21 -4.52 7.65
N PRO A 218 15.59 -5.15 8.77
CA PRO A 218 14.74 -6.15 9.42
C PRO A 218 13.41 -5.56 9.88
N VAL A 219 12.31 -6.31 9.71
CA VAL A 219 11.02 -5.94 10.30
C VAL A 219 11.10 -6.16 11.82
N THR A 220 10.74 -5.13 12.59
CA THR A 220 10.84 -5.16 14.07
C THR A 220 9.63 -5.83 14.72
N GLU A 221 8.45 -5.64 14.14
CA GLU A 221 7.20 -6.27 14.57
C GLU A 221 6.41 -6.74 13.35
N GLN A 222 6.19 -8.06 13.22
CA GLN A 222 5.49 -8.66 12.07
C GLN A 222 3.98 -8.47 12.17
N GLY A 223 3.52 -7.24 12.02
CA GLY A 223 2.12 -6.87 11.81
C GLY A 223 2.01 -5.92 10.62
N TYR A 224 2.61 -4.74 10.79
CA TYR A 224 2.93 -3.85 9.68
C TYR A 224 4.33 -4.12 9.14
N TRP A 225 4.68 -3.47 8.02
CA TRP A 225 6.06 -3.37 7.55
C TRP A 225 6.86 -2.35 8.37
N GLN A 226 6.95 -2.62 9.67
CA GLN A 226 7.56 -1.76 10.69
C GLN A 226 9.08 -1.96 10.74
N ILE A 227 9.82 -0.86 10.72
CA ILE A 227 11.29 -0.83 10.73
C ILE A 227 11.83 0.31 11.59
N THR A 228 13.02 0.11 12.17
CA THR A 228 13.74 1.16 12.92
C THR A 228 14.34 2.22 11.99
N ILE A 229 13.96 3.47 12.22
CA ILE A 229 14.56 4.66 11.62
C ILE A 229 15.56 5.25 12.63
N GLN A 230 16.82 5.27 12.23
CA GLN A 230 17.98 5.55 13.07
C GLN A 230 18.39 7.03 13.06
N ASP A 231 17.98 7.79 12.05
CA ASP A 231 18.09 9.25 12.01
C ASP A 231 17.16 9.82 10.93
N VAL A 232 16.85 11.12 11.06
CA VAL A 232 16.34 11.95 9.97
C VAL A 232 17.37 13.04 9.72
N SER A 233 17.81 13.23 8.48
CA SER A 233 18.77 14.28 8.11
C SER A 233 18.22 15.19 7.01
N PHE A 234 18.73 16.41 6.94
CA PHE A 234 18.44 17.37 5.87
C PHE A 234 19.75 17.75 5.18
N ASN A 235 19.88 17.48 3.87
CA ASN A 235 21.12 17.67 3.10
C ASN A 235 22.34 17.03 3.79
N GLY A 236 22.17 15.84 4.37
CA GLY A 236 23.22 15.12 5.12
C GLY A 236 23.51 15.65 6.54
N GLN A 237 22.90 16.75 6.97
CA GLN A 237 22.97 17.22 8.36
C GLN A 237 21.94 16.48 9.20
N SER A 238 22.40 15.71 10.19
CA SER A 238 21.54 15.00 11.14
C SER A 238 20.62 15.97 11.89
N LEU A 239 19.33 15.63 11.95
CA LEU A 239 18.35 16.30 12.82
C LEU A 239 18.19 15.56 14.16
N ASN A 240 18.86 14.42 14.33
CA ASN A 240 18.91 13.59 15.55
C ASN A 240 17.51 13.15 16.03
N HIS A 241 16.76 12.51 15.12
CA HIS A 241 15.44 11.93 15.43
C HIS A 241 15.37 10.45 15.03
N THR A 242 14.99 9.61 16.00
CA THR A 242 14.79 8.16 15.84
C THR A 242 13.34 7.77 16.12
N ALA A 243 12.81 6.79 15.40
CA ALA A 243 11.53 6.15 15.71
C ALA A 243 11.42 4.78 15.04
N GLU A 244 10.38 4.03 15.39
CA GLU A 244 9.84 3.00 14.50
C GLU A 244 8.94 3.65 13.44
N GLY A 245 8.92 3.10 12.23
CA GLY A 245 8.06 3.57 11.15
C GLY A 245 7.60 2.44 10.23
N ILE A 246 6.42 2.60 9.64
CA ILE A 246 5.86 1.67 8.66
C ILE A 246 6.18 2.15 7.24
N VAL A 247 6.64 1.27 6.35
CA VAL A 247 6.65 1.53 4.90
C VAL A 247 5.29 1.11 4.31
N ASP A 248 4.45 2.08 3.95
CA ASP A 248 3.02 1.85 3.66
C ASP A 248 2.60 2.39 2.29
N THR A 249 2.38 1.49 1.33
CA THR A 249 1.86 1.82 -0.01
C THR A 249 0.37 2.20 0.00
N GLY A 250 -0.33 1.91 1.09
CA GLY A 250 -1.70 2.38 1.33
C GLY A 250 -1.79 3.84 1.75
N SER A 251 -0.64 4.50 2.00
CA SER A 251 -0.53 5.86 2.53
C SER A 251 0.25 6.78 1.58
N THR A 252 -0.28 7.96 1.29
CA THR A 252 0.37 8.92 0.38
C THR A 252 1.56 9.66 0.99
N LEU A 253 1.36 10.32 2.13
CA LEU A 253 2.33 11.27 2.70
C LEU A 253 3.31 10.55 3.63
N ILE A 254 4.43 11.22 3.88
CA ILE A 254 5.28 10.87 5.02
C ILE A 254 4.67 11.50 6.27
N MET A 255 4.32 10.68 7.26
CA MET A 255 3.77 11.12 8.54
C MET A 255 4.80 10.86 9.64
N VAL A 256 5.22 11.91 10.33
CA VAL A 256 6.20 11.86 11.42
C VAL A 256 5.67 12.62 12.65
N SER A 257 6.43 12.62 13.75
CA SER A 257 6.09 13.47 14.90
C SER A 257 6.16 14.96 14.53
N ASP A 258 5.43 15.79 15.28
CA ASP A 258 5.45 17.25 15.05
C ASP A 258 6.85 17.86 15.23
N SER A 259 7.70 17.26 16.08
CA SER A 259 9.09 17.68 16.28
C SER A 259 9.95 17.49 15.02
N VAL A 260 9.80 16.35 14.32
CA VAL A 260 10.51 16.05 13.07
C VAL A 260 10.00 16.93 11.95
N ALA A 261 8.67 17.01 11.77
CA ALA A 261 8.07 17.85 10.75
C ALA A 261 8.51 19.32 10.92
N THR A 262 8.49 19.84 12.16
CA THR A 262 9.00 21.19 12.46
C THR A 262 10.49 21.35 12.14
N SER A 263 11.30 20.32 12.43
CA SER A 263 12.75 20.36 12.18
C SER A 263 13.08 20.36 10.68
N VAL A 264 12.36 19.57 9.87
CA VAL A 264 12.51 19.56 8.42
C VAL A 264 12.07 20.89 7.81
N HIS A 265 10.89 21.40 8.16
CA HIS A 265 10.35 22.62 7.55
C HIS A 265 11.14 23.89 7.91
N LYS A 266 11.87 23.92 9.04
CA LYS A 266 12.84 25.00 9.34
C LYS A 266 13.93 25.15 8.27
N HIS A 267 14.32 24.07 7.61
CA HIS A 267 15.34 24.08 6.56
C HIS A 267 14.76 24.39 5.16
N VAL A 268 13.46 24.20 4.96
CA VAL A 268 12.77 24.49 3.69
C VAL A 268 12.25 25.92 3.72
N LYS A 269 12.99 26.86 3.09
CA LYS A 269 12.69 28.30 3.10
C LYS A 269 11.25 28.60 2.64
N GLY A 270 10.52 29.37 3.45
CA GLY A 270 9.15 29.80 3.17
C GLY A 270 8.08 28.79 3.57
N SER A 271 8.43 27.69 4.23
CA SER A 271 7.46 26.76 4.83
C SER A 271 6.72 27.39 6.00
N THR A 272 5.44 27.06 6.14
CA THR A 272 4.60 27.50 7.25
C THR A 272 3.65 26.39 7.67
N PHE A 273 3.28 26.35 8.95
CA PHE A 273 2.16 25.52 9.40
C PHE A 273 0.86 26.30 9.25
N SER A 274 -0.12 25.75 8.53
CA SER A 274 -1.44 26.36 8.39
C SER A 274 -2.42 25.80 9.40
N GLN A 275 -3.00 26.66 10.23
CA GLN A 275 -4.07 26.27 11.14
C GLN A 275 -5.38 25.91 10.40
N ASP A 276 -5.67 26.53 9.25
CA ASP A 276 -6.90 26.26 8.48
C ASP A 276 -6.89 24.88 7.82
N TYR A 277 -5.71 24.37 7.47
CA TYR A 277 -5.52 23.03 6.94
C TYR A 277 -4.99 22.03 7.97
N GLN A 278 -4.62 22.50 9.17
CA GLN A 278 -3.95 21.75 10.24
C GLN A 278 -2.64 21.06 9.79
N GLY A 279 -1.96 21.59 8.77
CA GLY A 279 -0.81 20.93 8.13
C GLY A 279 0.25 21.89 7.61
N TRP A 280 1.43 21.35 7.33
CA TRP A 280 2.57 22.06 6.76
C TRP A 280 2.37 22.36 5.28
N LEU A 281 2.67 23.61 4.94
CA LEU A 281 2.70 24.14 3.59
C LEU A 281 4.14 24.54 3.23
N VAL A 282 4.47 24.39 1.95
CA VAL A 282 5.74 24.83 1.34
C VAL A 282 5.43 25.71 0.12
N PRO A 283 6.33 26.63 -0.30
CA PRO A 283 6.19 27.30 -1.59
C PRO A 283 6.26 26.24 -2.71
N CYS A 284 5.33 26.21 -3.67
CA CYS A 284 5.40 25.26 -4.78
C CYS A 284 6.69 25.37 -5.60
N ALA A 285 7.37 26.53 -5.54
CA ALA A 285 8.69 26.73 -6.11
C ALA A 285 9.78 25.81 -5.54
N VAL A 286 9.59 25.18 -4.37
CA VAL A 286 10.55 24.17 -3.86
C VAL A 286 10.65 22.94 -4.74
N ALA A 287 9.69 22.72 -5.66
CA ALA A 287 9.78 21.73 -6.74
C ALA A 287 11.01 21.90 -7.65
N ASN A 288 11.66 23.07 -7.63
CA ASN A 288 12.89 23.38 -8.37
C ASN A 288 14.14 23.50 -7.46
N VAL A 289 14.02 23.19 -6.16
CA VAL A 289 15.11 23.30 -5.18
C VAL A 289 15.83 21.95 -5.05
N THR A 290 17.17 21.99 -5.10
CA THR A 290 18.03 20.83 -4.85
C THR A 290 18.20 20.59 -3.34
N GLY A 291 18.40 19.33 -2.99
CA GLY A 291 18.52 18.87 -1.60
C GLY A 291 17.62 17.69 -1.28
N SER A 292 17.80 17.10 -0.11
CA SER A 292 17.13 15.89 0.36
C SER A 292 16.75 15.97 1.84
N VAL A 293 15.61 15.36 2.17
CA VAL A 293 15.33 14.83 3.51
C VAL A 293 15.66 13.35 3.45
N SER A 294 16.43 12.82 4.38
CA SER A 294 16.90 11.43 4.32
C SER A 294 16.62 10.69 5.60
N PHE A 295 16.11 9.47 5.49
CA PHE A 295 15.81 8.58 6.61
C PHE A 295 16.90 7.51 6.70
N THR A 296 17.65 7.48 7.80
CA THR A 296 18.75 6.53 7.97
C THR A 296 18.21 5.21 8.51
N MET A 297 18.42 4.12 7.78
CA MET A 297 17.95 2.78 8.14
C MET A 297 19.05 1.77 7.81
N ALA A 298 19.29 0.81 8.71
CA ALA A 298 20.42 -0.14 8.61
C ALA A 298 21.78 0.52 8.28
N GLY A 299 22.04 1.70 8.86
CA GLY A 299 23.28 2.47 8.68
C GLY A 299 23.40 3.23 7.36
N LYS A 300 22.35 3.31 6.52
CA LYS A 300 22.36 4.06 5.25
C LYS A 300 21.22 5.07 5.16
N PRO A 301 21.48 6.29 4.63
CA PRO A 301 20.43 7.26 4.34
C PRO A 301 19.65 6.89 3.07
N PHE A 302 18.32 6.97 3.14
CA PHE A 302 17.42 6.85 2.01
C PHE A 302 16.74 8.19 1.74
N GLU A 303 16.97 8.74 0.56
CA GLU A 303 16.66 10.14 0.26
C GLU A 303 15.24 10.34 -0.28
N VAL A 304 14.65 11.46 0.10
CA VAL A 304 13.46 12.06 -0.49
C VAL A 304 13.83 13.49 -0.90
N PRO A 305 13.95 13.81 -2.20
CA PRO A 305 14.41 15.13 -2.59
C PRO A 305 13.42 16.22 -2.16
N VAL A 306 13.92 17.37 -1.71
CA VAL A 306 13.11 18.52 -1.22
C VAL A 306 12.02 18.93 -2.21
N ALA A 307 12.29 18.79 -3.51
CA ALA A 307 11.34 19.07 -4.57
C ALA A 307 10.13 18.10 -4.65
N ASP A 308 10.15 16.92 -4.02
CA ASP A 308 8.94 16.09 -3.83
C ASP A 308 8.13 16.49 -2.58
N LEU A 309 8.64 17.39 -1.73
CA LEU A 309 7.85 17.98 -0.66
C LEU A 309 6.83 18.99 -1.21
N ALA A 310 7.00 19.53 -2.42
CA ALA A 310 5.96 20.29 -3.12
C ALA A 310 4.87 19.35 -3.66
N TRP A 311 4.15 18.65 -2.77
CA TRP A 311 3.26 17.55 -3.16
C TRP A 311 2.09 18.05 -4.02
N GLN A 312 1.32 19.03 -3.55
CA GLN A 312 0.10 19.52 -4.23
C GLN A 312 -0.18 20.99 -3.93
N ALA A 313 -0.42 21.81 -4.95
CA ALA A 313 -0.89 23.20 -4.78
C ALA A 313 -2.23 23.22 -4.02
N ILE A 314 -2.36 24.08 -3.00
CA ILE A 314 -3.55 24.10 -2.10
C ILE A 314 -4.86 24.36 -2.86
N THR A 315 -4.76 25.08 -3.98
CA THR A 315 -5.79 25.29 -4.99
C THR A 315 -5.10 25.36 -6.36
N GLU A 316 -5.87 25.19 -7.43
CA GLU A 316 -5.36 25.31 -8.80
C GLU A 316 -4.72 26.70 -9.04
N GLY A 317 -3.52 26.72 -9.61
CA GLY A 317 -2.74 27.95 -9.80
C GLY A 317 -2.07 28.55 -8.54
N SER A 318 -2.24 27.95 -7.36
CA SER A 318 -1.60 28.47 -6.14
C SER A 318 -0.08 28.34 -6.18
N LYS A 319 0.61 29.35 -5.61
CA LYS A 319 2.06 29.34 -5.37
C LYS A 319 2.45 28.60 -4.08
N THR A 320 1.46 28.12 -3.32
CA THR A 320 1.64 27.40 -2.05
C THR A 320 1.13 25.98 -2.19
N CYS A 321 1.94 25.02 -1.74
CA CYS A 321 1.70 23.59 -1.83
C CYS A 321 1.59 22.98 -0.44
N PHE A 322 0.75 21.97 -0.27
CA PHE A 322 0.84 21.04 0.85
C PHE A 322 2.19 20.32 0.83
N SER A 323 2.80 20.17 2.00
CA SER A 323 4.06 19.44 2.13
C SER A 323 3.85 17.93 1.97
N GLY A 324 4.78 17.27 1.28
CA GLY A 324 4.87 15.81 1.18
C GLY A 324 5.20 15.10 2.50
N ILE A 325 5.66 15.86 3.51
CA ILE A 325 5.90 15.42 4.89
C ILE A 325 5.03 16.21 5.86
N GLN A 326 4.36 15.53 6.78
CA GLN A 326 3.42 16.11 7.75
C GLN A 326 3.72 15.62 9.17
N GLY A 327 3.19 16.37 10.14
CA GLY A 327 3.23 16.03 11.56
C GLY A 327 2.07 15.14 12.01
N GLY A 328 1.89 15.03 13.32
CA GLY A 328 0.77 14.34 13.96
C GLY A 328 0.91 12.82 14.13
N ALA A 329 2.05 12.20 13.78
CA ALA A 329 2.34 10.79 14.02
C ALA A 329 3.37 10.61 15.15
N ASP A 330 2.90 10.76 16.39
CA ASP A 330 3.73 10.52 17.57
C ASP A 330 3.83 9.01 17.86
N GLY A 331 5.06 8.51 18.06
CA GLY A 331 5.35 7.10 18.35
C GLY A 331 5.74 6.30 17.09
N LEU A 332 4.78 6.07 16.18
CA LEU A 332 4.96 5.22 15.00
C LEU A 332 4.72 6.00 13.70
N TRP A 333 5.80 6.23 12.95
CA TRP A 333 5.79 7.01 11.71
C TRP A 333 5.25 6.22 10.51
N ILE A 334 4.94 6.92 9.41
CA ILE A 334 4.56 6.31 8.14
C ILE A 334 5.44 6.89 7.03
N LEU A 335 6.12 6.01 6.30
CA LEU A 335 6.84 6.30 5.07
C LEU A 335 5.97 5.87 3.89
N GLY A 336 5.06 6.77 3.49
CA GLY A 336 4.11 6.54 2.39
C GLY A 336 4.71 6.71 0.98
N ASP A 337 3.85 6.85 -0.02
CA ASP A 337 4.19 7.03 -1.44
C ASP A 337 5.28 8.09 -1.66
N VAL A 338 5.27 9.21 -0.93
CA VAL A 338 6.32 10.25 -1.04
C VAL A 338 7.74 9.72 -0.77
N PHE A 339 7.88 8.71 0.09
CA PHE A 339 9.12 7.96 0.30
C PHE A 339 9.35 6.89 -0.78
N ILE A 340 8.35 6.05 -1.03
CA ILE A 340 8.44 4.88 -1.93
C ILE A 340 8.65 5.30 -3.40
N LYS A 341 8.17 6.47 -3.80
CA LYS A 341 8.40 7.05 -5.13
C LYS A 341 9.82 7.59 -5.38
N ASN A 342 10.65 7.57 -4.34
CA ASN A 342 12.07 7.88 -4.39
C ASN A 342 12.97 6.68 -4.12
N ASN A 343 12.45 5.64 -3.44
CA ASN A 343 13.21 4.46 -3.01
C ASN A 343 12.47 3.16 -3.39
N TYR A 344 13.12 2.31 -4.18
CA TYR A 344 12.61 0.99 -4.53
C TYR A 344 12.48 0.14 -3.27
N CYS A 345 11.30 -0.43 -3.03
CA CYS A 345 11.01 -1.21 -1.84
C CYS A 345 10.69 -2.66 -2.21
N VAL A 346 11.39 -3.60 -1.59
CA VAL A 346 11.14 -5.05 -1.69
C VAL A 346 10.68 -5.55 -0.32
N PHE A 347 9.41 -5.91 -0.23
CA PHE A 347 8.79 -6.48 0.97
C PHE A 347 9.03 -7.99 0.99
N ASP A 348 9.97 -8.46 1.82
CA ASP A 348 10.34 -9.87 1.93
C ASP A 348 9.56 -10.57 3.05
N HIS A 349 8.65 -11.49 2.66
CA HIS A 349 7.88 -12.37 3.54
C HIS A 349 8.65 -13.67 3.90
N SER A 350 9.98 -13.72 3.71
CA SER A 350 10.77 -14.83 4.24
C SER A 350 10.66 -14.95 5.77
N ALA A 351 11.11 -16.08 6.33
CA ALA A 351 11.11 -16.31 7.79
C ALA A 351 11.91 -15.27 8.59
N LYS A 352 12.74 -14.46 7.93
CA LYS A 352 13.41 -13.27 8.50
C LYS A 352 12.91 -12.02 7.76
N ALA A 353 11.63 -11.72 7.95
CA ALA A 353 10.95 -10.66 7.24
C ALA A 353 11.71 -9.33 7.28
N SER A 354 11.84 -8.69 6.14
CA SER A 354 12.67 -7.48 5.97
C SER A 354 12.22 -6.65 4.77
N ILE A 355 12.68 -5.40 4.72
CA ILE A 355 12.43 -4.50 3.60
C ILE A 355 13.76 -4.22 2.91
N GLY A 356 13.92 -4.69 1.67
CA GLY A 356 15.04 -4.33 0.81
C GLY A 356 14.81 -2.95 0.20
N ILE A 357 15.64 -1.97 0.54
CA ILE A 357 15.51 -0.59 0.06
C ILE A 357 16.73 -0.20 -0.80
N ALA A 358 16.49 0.46 -1.93
CA ALA A 358 17.54 1.06 -2.77
C ALA A 358 17.07 2.34 -3.49
N PRO A 359 17.96 3.29 -3.83
CA PRO A 359 17.58 4.49 -4.59
C PRO A 359 17.09 4.14 -6.00
N LEU A 360 15.94 4.69 -6.39
CA LEU A 360 15.39 4.49 -7.74
C LEU A 360 16.28 5.08 -8.84
N LYS A 361 16.34 4.40 -9.99
CA LYS A 361 16.99 4.87 -11.22
C LYS A 361 16.29 6.10 -11.82
#